data_AF-A0A352WS28-F1
#
_entry.id   AF-A0A352WS28-F1
#
_cell.length_a   1.000
_cell.length_b   1.000
_cell.length_c   1.000
_cell.angle_alpha   90.00
_cell.angle_beta   90.00
_cell.angle_gamma   90.00
#
_symmetry.space_group_name_H-M   'P 1'
#
loop_
_entity.id
_entity.type
_entity.pdbx_description
1 polymer ?
#
loop_
_entity_poly.entity_id
_entity_poly.type
_entity_poly.pdbx_seq_one_letter_code
_entity_poly.pdbx_strand_id
1 'polypeptide(L)'
;MFIGEYFNVSSFAAMPFVLSDKILHDMPFYYNTGTRHFHYMHITARDWGMIGINNYLYTRLMWNIRRDGEELMKEYFDLRYGELAEKMRDLYAHMETAGANCKIMKHYQFFDGKVTRTSGLFSKEGIEMFPTTHMKFDYRANSPMAGPSLVESVKLYKQCKEEFDAICREANAQGDLAYRLNEDKIRLYYGVEMLDFIEALVRFRFAQRYNPDLAPLAFEKVMAFGEVMQKENWGLTGYETNRTNLLTHLEATWLQNCYIRLLKTYHPENMDKNIRQAADLIL
;
A
#
# COMPACT_ATOMS: atom_id res chain seq x y z
N MET A 1 21.18 -14.29 -17.14
CA MET A 1 19.92 -13.52 -17.14
C MET A 1 19.96 -12.49 -16.02
N PHE A 2 19.32 -11.34 -16.19
CA PHE A 2 19.34 -10.21 -15.26
C PHE A 2 17.92 -9.70 -15.01
N ILE A 3 17.61 -9.40 -13.76
CA ILE A 3 16.37 -8.71 -13.37
C ILE A 3 16.70 -7.23 -13.18
N GLY A 4 16.14 -6.39 -14.06
CA GLY A 4 16.33 -4.94 -13.98
C GLY A 4 15.75 -4.37 -12.68
N GLU A 5 14.45 -4.54 -12.47
CA GLU A 5 13.75 -4.08 -11.28
C GLU A 5 12.97 -5.25 -10.68
N TYR A 6 13.20 -5.56 -9.40
CA TYR A 6 12.53 -6.69 -8.75
C TYR A 6 11.13 -6.32 -8.26
N PHE A 7 11.01 -5.25 -7.49
CA PHE A 7 9.73 -4.66 -7.11
C PHE A 7 9.79 -3.13 -7.21
N ASN A 8 8.73 -2.54 -7.74
CA ASN A 8 8.53 -1.09 -7.74
C ASN A 8 7.78 -0.67 -6.48
N VAL A 9 8.49 -0.23 -5.45
CA VAL A 9 7.83 0.28 -4.22
C VAL A 9 7.42 1.76 -4.32
N SER A 10 7.88 2.48 -5.35
CA SER A 10 7.62 3.92 -5.47
C SER A 10 6.12 4.21 -5.64
N SER A 11 5.37 3.36 -6.34
CA SER A 11 3.93 3.58 -6.50
C SER A 11 3.14 3.32 -5.20
N PHE A 12 3.70 2.58 -4.25
CA PHE A 12 3.07 2.34 -2.96
C PHE A 12 3.28 3.50 -1.97
N ALA A 13 4.22 4.40 -2.24
CA ALA A 13 4.45 5.63 -1.48
C ALA A 13 4.52 5.40 0.04
N ALA A 14 5.35 4.44 0.48
CA ALA A 14 5.55 4.07 1.89
C ALA A 14 4.39 3.33 2.61
N MET A 15 3.43 2.76 1.87
CA MET A 15 2.48 1.80 2.45
C MET A 15 3.19 0.56 3.06
N PRO A 16 2.60 -0.11 4.06
CA PRO A 16 3.20 -1.21 4.82
C PRO A 16 3.18 -2.51 4.02
N PHE A 17 3.91 -2.53 2.90
CA PHE A 17 3.86 -3.63 1.96
C PHE A 17 4.88 -4.70 2.31
N VAL A 18 4.41 -5.78 2.92
CA VAL A 18 5.23 -6.96 3.29
C VAL A 18 5.19 -7.97 2.14
N LEU A 19 6.36 -8.47 1.75
CA LEU A 19 6.59 -9.35 0.60
C LEU A 19 7.40 -10.59 1.00
N SER A 20 7.40 -10.97 2.28
CA SER A 20 8.31 -11.97 2.83
C SER A 20 8.19 -13.29 2.10
N ASP A 21 6.96 -13.80 1.97
CA ASP A 21 6.70 -15.09 1.31
C ASP A 21 7.12 -15.05 -0.17
N LYS A 22 6.81 -13.95 -0.85
CA LYS A 22 7.14 -13.76 -2.28
C LYS A 22 8.65 -13.69 -2.47
N ILE A 23 9.36 -12.97 -1.62
CA ILE A 23 10.82 -12.85 -1.68
C ILE A 23 11.49 -14.22 -1.46
N LEU A 24 11.06 -14.94 -0.42
CA LEU A 24 11.58 -16.26 -0.07
C LEU A 24 11.30 -17.30 -1.16
N HIS A 25 10.20 -17.17 -1.90
CA HIS A 25 9.87 -18.06 -3.02
C HIS A 25 10.59 -17.67 -4.32
N ASP A 26 10.48 -16.41 -4.73
CA ASP A 26 10.84 -15.95 -6.06
C ASP A 26 12.37 -15.87 -6.25
N MET A 27 13.13 -15.45 -5.23
CA MET A 27 14.58 -15.33 -5.39
C MET A 27 15.26 -16.68 -5.65
N PRO A 28 15.01 -17.75 -4.86
CA PRO A 28 15.54 -19.07 -5.17
C PRO A 28 15.08 -19.59 -6.53
N PHE A 29 13.81 -19.35 -6.90
CA PHE A 29 13.30 -19.72 -8.21
C PHE A 29 14.11 -19.05 -9.34
N TYR A 30 14.28 -17.73 -9.30
CA TYR A 30 15.04 -17.01 -10.33
C TYR A 30 16.50 -17.45 -10.40
N TYR A 31 17.11 -17.73 -9.26
CA TYR A 31 18.46 -18.29 -9.23
C TYR A 31 18.51 -19.66 -9.90
N ASN A 32 17.55 -20.54 -9.63
CA ASN A 32 17.48 -21.86 -10.25
C ASN A 32 17.21 -21.79 -11.76
N THR A 33 16.54 -20.75 -12.25
CA THR A 33 16.31 -20.52 -13.69
C THR A 33 17.41 -19.71 -14.39
N GLY A 34 18.55 -19.47 -13.73
CA GLY A 34 19.74 -18.86 -14.36
C GLY A 34 19.88 -17.34 -14.22
N THR A 35 19.05 -16.69 -13.41
CA THR A 35 19.28 -15.28 -13.03
C THR A 35 20.41 -15.21 -12.01
N ARG A 36 21.36 -14.30 -12.23
CA ARG A 36 22.52 -14.11 -11.33
C ARG A 36 22.71 -12.67 -10.86
N HIS A 37 21.92 -11.76 -11.39
CA HIS A 37 22.08 -10.34 -11.16
C HIS A 37 20.71 -9.68 -11.00
N PHE A 38 20.62 -8.76 -10.05
CA PHE A 38 19.54 -7.79 -9.91
C PHE A 38 20.14 -6.38 -10.00
N HIS A 39 19.51 -5.44 -10.70
CA HIS A 39 20.07 -4.08 -10.84
C HIS A 39 19.81 -3.24 -9.60
N TYR A 40 18.54 -3.05 -9.28
CA TYR A 40 18.09 -2.13 -8.25
C TYR A 40 16.71 -2.56 -7.73
N MET A 41 16.43 -2.08 -6.52
CA MET A 41 15.12 -2.04 -5.93
C MET A 41 14.91 -0.62 -5.40
N HIS A 42 13.72 -0.07 -5.58
CA HIS A 42 13.36 1.17 -4.88
C HIS A 42 13.29 0.88 -3.37
N ILE A 43 13.85 1.77 -2.56
CA ILE A 43 13.77 1.69 -1.09
C ILE A 43 13.47 3.08 -0.52
N THR A 44 12.77 3.14 0.61
CA THR A 44 12.72 4.35 1.43
C THR A 44 14.10 4.62 2.02
N ALA A 45 14.52 5.88 2.13
CA ALA A 45 15.88 6.22 2.59
C ALA A 45 16.08 5.99 4.11
N ARG A 46 14.99 6.09 4.88
CA ARG A 46 14.94 5.90 6.34
C ARG A 46 13.54 5.49 6.79
N ASP A 47 13.39 5.20 8.08
CA ASP A 47 12.12 4.89 8.74
C ASP A 47 11.39 3.70 8.07
N TRP A 48 12.09 2.59 7.87
CA TRP A 48 11.61 1.51 6.99
C TRP A 48 10.37 0.81 7.52
N GLY A 49 10.22 0.77 8.85
CA GLY A 49 9.11 0.09 9.52
C GLY A 49 8.89 -1.32 8.95
N MET A 50 7.63 -1.61 8.59
CA MET A 50 7.21 -2.89 8.03
C MET A 50 7.90 -3.28 6.72
N ILE A 51 8.40 -2.32 5.92
CA ILE A 51 9.09 -2.62 4.66
C ILE A 51 10.52 -3.14 4.92
N GLY A 52 11.04 -2.95 6.14
CA GLY A 52 12.40 -3.36 6.51
C GLY A 52 12.67 -4.86 6.31
N ILE A 53 11.66 -5.72 6.48
CA ILE A 53 11.79 -7.16 6.25
C ILE A 53 12.11 -7.48 4.78
N ASN A 54 11.51 -6.75 3.83
CA ASN A 54 11.76 -6.97 2.41
C ASN A 54 13.23 -6.69 2.07
N ASN A 55 13.76 -5.59 2.60
CA ASN A 55 15.16 -5.21 2.42
C ASN A 55 16.10 -6.23 3.07
N TYR A 56 15.77 -6.68 4.28
CA TYR A 56 16.53 -7.70 4.98
C TYR A 56 16.59 -9.01 4.18
N LEU A 57 15.44 -9.58 3.82
CA LEU A 57 15.38 -10.84 3.08
C LEU A 57 16.08 -10.74 1.72
N TYR A 58 15.81 -9.66 0.99
CA TYR A 58 16.41 -9.43 -0.32
C TYR A 58 17.94 -9.36 -0.23
N THR A 59 18.49 -8.58 0.70
CA THR A 59 19.95 -8.46 0.87
C THR A 59 20.60 -9.77 1.31
N ARG A 60 19.97 -10.51 2.22
CA ARG A 60 20.50 -11.79 2.71
C ARG A 60 20.50 -12.87 1.64
N LEU A 61 19.44 -12.96 0.84
CA LEU A 61 19.35 -13.92 -0.25
C LEU A 61 20.23 -13.56 -1.46
N MET A 62 20.46 -12.27 -1.73
CA MET A 62 21.46 -11.85 -2.72
C MET A 62 22.88 -12.27 -2.31
N TRP A 63 23.19 -12.21 -1.01
CA TRP A 63 24.48 -12.65 -0.48
C TRP A 63 24.63 -14.16 -0.51
N ASN A 64 23.62 -14.89 -0.02
CA ASN A 64 23.62 -16.35 -0.01
C ASN A 64 22.20 -16.89 -0.25
N ILE A 65 21.96 -17.31 -1.50
CA ILE A 65 20.66 -17.84 -1.94
C ILE A 65 20.28 -19.19 -1.31
N ARG A 66 21.22 -19.89 -0.67
CA ARG A 66 20.99 -21.21 -0.04
C ARG A 66 20.59 -21.10 1.43
N ARG A 67 20.50 -19.89 1.97
CA ARG A 67 20.00 -19.63 3.32
C ARG A 67 18.57 -20.16 3.45
N ASP A 68 18.27 -20.79 4.58
CA ASP A 68 16.90 -21.18 4.91
C ASP A 68 16.03 -19.94 5.19
N GLY A 69 14.83 -19.94 4.64
CA GLY A 69 13.90 -18.81 4.73
C GLY A 69 13.31 -18.64 6.12
N GLU A 70 13.01 -19.75 6.82
CA GLU A 70 12.47 -19.73 8.18
C GLU A 70 13.52 -19.24 9.17
N GLU A 71 14.77 -19.66 9.02
CA GLU A 71 15.90 -19.15 9.80
C GLU A 71 16.10 -17.64 9.58
N LEU A 72 15.99 -17.16 8.35
CA LEU A 72 16.07 -15.73 8.03
C LEU A 72 14.95 -14.93 8.70
N MET A 73 13.71 -15.42 8.62
CA MET A 73 12.56 -14.77 9.26
C MET A 73 12.76 -14.71 10.77
N LYS A 74 13.09 -15.84 11.40
CA LYS A 74 13.37 -15.91 12.84
C LYS A 74 14.46 -14.92 13.24
N GLU A 75 15.59 -14.92 12.52
CA GLU A 75 16.71 -14.03 12.80
C GLU A 75 16.30 -12.55 12.71
N TYR A 76 15.51 -12.15 11.71
CA TYR A 76 15.02 -10.78 11.59
C TYR A 76 14.17 -10.37 12.79
N PHE A 77 13.15 -11.16 13.13
CA PHE A 77 12.23 -10.80 14.20
C PHE A 77 12.90 -10.83 15.58
N ASP A 78 13.79 -11.79 15.83
CA ASP A 78 14.58 -11.84 17.08
C ASP A 78 15.46 -10.59 17.22
N LEU A 79 16.21 -10.22 16.16
CA LEU A 79 17.10 -9.06 16.20
C LEU A 79 16.34 -7.73 16.29
N ARG A 80 15.18 -7.64 15.62
CA ARG A 80 14.42 -6.39 15.52
C ARG A 80 13.48 -6.18 16.70
N TYR A 81 12.89 -7.23 17.27
CA TYR A 81 11.81 -7.10 18.25
C TYR A 81 12.04 -7.85 19.57
N GLY A 82 13.07 -8.71 19.66
CA GLY A 82 13.39 -9.44 20.88
C GLY A 82 12.22 -10.26 21.38
N GLU A 83 11.74 -9.96 22.60
CA GLU A 83 10.62 -10.67 23.24
C GLU A 83 9.30 -10.59 22.45
N LEU A 84 9.14 -9.60 21.56
CA LEU A 84 7.96 -9.46 20.71
C LEU A 84 8.09 -10.18 19.37
N ALA A 85 9.19 -10.91 19.11
CA ALA A 85 9.50 -11.49 17.81
C ALA A 85 8.35 -12.31 17.21
N GLU A 86 7.76 -13.21 17.99
CA GLU A 86 6.67 -14.09 17.54
C GLU A 86 5.41 -13.27 17.18
N LYS A 87 4.98 -12.37 18.07
CA LYS A 87 3.80 -11.51 17.84
C LYS A 87 3.97 -10.60 16.62
N MET A 88 5.15 -10.01 16.46
CA MET A 88 5.45 -9.16 15.31
C MET A 88 5.54 -9.98 14.02
N ARG A 89 6.01 -11.23 14.08
CA ARG A 89 6.01 -12.14 12.93
C ARG A 89 4.59 -12.45 12.47
N ASP A 90 3.69 -12.78 13.39
CA ASP A 90 2.29 -13.06 13.08
C ASP A 90 1.60 -11.83 12.48
N LEU A 91 1.79 -10.65 13.09
CA LEU A 91 1.30 -9.39 12.56
C LEU A 91 1.79 -9.13 11.13
N TYR A 92 3.06 -9.39 10.83
CA TYR A 92 3.61 -9.20 9.49
C TYR A 92 3.02 -10.18 8.46
N ALA A 93 2.72 -11.42 8.87
CA ALA A 93 2.04 -12.39 8.02
C ALA A 93 0.58 -11.96 7.73
N HIS A 94 -0.12 -11.44 8.73
CA HIS A 94 -1.45 -10.84 8.54
C HIS A 94 -1.38 -9.62 7.61
N MET A 95 -0.37 -8.77 7.77
CA MET A 95 -0.13 -7.61 6.92
C MET A 95 0.17 -8.00 5.47
N GLU A 96 0.99 -9.03 5.23
CA GLU A 96 1.25 -9.54 3.88
C GLU A 96 -0.04 -10.04 3.21
N THR A 97 -0.89 -10.74 3.97
CA THR A 97 -2.21 -11.19 3.49
C THR A 97 -3.11 -10.00 3.15
N ALA A 98 -3.19 -9.01 4.04
CA ALA A 98 -4.02 -7.82 3.83
C ALA A 98 -3.58 -7.03 2.59
N GLY A 99 -2.27 -6.93 2.36
CA GLY A 99 -1.62 -6.23 1.25
C GLY A 99 -1.51 -7.02 -0.05
N ALA A 100 -2.04 -8.25 -0.13
CA ALA A 100 -1.85 -9.15 -1.28
C ALA A 100 -2.24 -8.52 -2.64
N ASN A 101 -3.24 -7.62 -2.66
CA ASN A 101 -3.71 -6.94 -3.87
C ASN A 101 -3.16 -5.52 -4.06
N CYS A 102 -2.02 -5.17 -3.46
CA CYS A 102 -1.50 -3.80 -3.52
C CYS A 102 -1.39 -3.24 -4.96
N LYS A 103 -1.07 -4.09 -5.96
CA LYS A 103 -0.81 -3.66 -7.34
C LYS A 103 -2.03 -3.05 -8.02
N ILE A 104 -3.21 -3.67 -7.93
CA ILE A 104 -4.41 -3.10 -8.56
C ILE A 104 -4.86 -1.81 -7.86
N MET A 105 -4.49 -1.66 -6.58
CA MET A 105 -4.86 -0.51 -5.75
C MET A 105 -3.95 0.69 -5.95
N LYS A 106 -2.66 0.49 -6.17
CA LYS A 106 -1.65 1.58 -6.15
C LYS A 106 -0.66 1.55 -7.31
N HIS A 107 -0.72 0.54 -8.19
CA HIS A 107 0.23 0.36 -9.28
C HIS A 107 -0.50 0.10 -10.61
N TYR A 108 0.27 -0.10 -11.67
CA TYR A 108 -0.23 -0.64 -12.93
C TYR A 108 -0.15 -2.17 -12.98
N GLN A 109 -1.04 -2.77 -13.76
CA GLN A 109 -1.05 -4.19 -14.08
C GLN A 109 -1.32 -4.38 -15.58
N PHE A 110 -0.75 -5.43 -16.15
CA PHE A 110 -1.07 -5.86 -17.50
C PHE A 110 -2.18 -6.90 -17.43
N PHE A 111 -3.29 -6.64 -18.11
CA PHE A 111 -4.40 -7.57 -18.24
C PHE A 111 -4.95 -7.48 -19.66
N ASP A 112 -5.09 -8.63 -20.33
CA ASP A 112 -5.63 -8.74 -21.69
C ASP A 112 -4.94 -7.79 -22.70
N GLY A 113 -3.60 -7.77 -22.69
CA GLY A 113 -2.78 -6.92 -23.55
C GLY A 113 -2.84 -5.42 -23.24
N LYS A 114 -3.56 -5.00 -22.18
CA LYS A 114 -3.74 -3.59 -21.80
C LYS A 114 -3.13 -3.29 -20.44
N VAL A 115 -2.58 -2.09 -20.32
CA VAL A 115 -2.13 -1.54 -19.04
C VAL A 115 -3.32 -0.92 -18.32
N THR A 116 -3.66 -1.48 -17.16
CA THR A 116 -4.63 -0.89 -16.24
C THR A 116 -3.88 -0.24 -15.09
N ARG A 117 -4.18 1.02 -14.77
CA ARG A 117 -3.62 1.75 -13.62
C ARG A 117 -4.76 2.26 -12.76
N THR A 118 -4.56 2.36 -11.44
CA THR A 118 -5.57 2.89 -10.52
C THR A 118 -6.15 4.23 -10.99
N SER A 119 -5.31 5.21 -11.33
CA SER A 119 -5.77 6.52 -11.82
C SER A 119 -6.60 6.44 -13.11
N GLY A 120 -6.31 5.46 -13.96
CA GLY A 120 -7.09 5.14 -15.15
C GLY A 120 -8.48 4.60 -14.80
N LEU A 121 -8.60 3.73 -13.79
CA LEU A 121 -9.87 3.19 -13.31
C LEU A 121 -10.80 4.30 -12.79
N PHE A 122 -10.24 5.36 -12.20
CA PHE A 122 -10.99 6.51 -11.70
C PHE A 122 -11.10 7.68 -12.69
N SER A 123 -10.64 7.52 -13.94
CA SER A 123 -10.53 8.64 -14.89
C SER A 123 -11.88 9.16 -15.40
N LYS A 124 -12.87 8.27 -15.56
CA LYS A 124 -14.22 8.58 -16.04
C LYS A 124 -15.24 7.59 -15.47
N GLU A 125 -16.51 7.95 -15.57
CA GLU A 125 -17.62 7.09 -15.18
C GLU A 125 -17.76 5.87 -16.11
N GLY A 126 -18.41 4.82 -15.61
CA GLY A 126 -18.70 3.61 -16.39
C GLY A 126 -17.52 2.64 -16.58
N ILE A 127 -16.32 2.95 -16.08
CA ILE A 127 -15.20 2.00 -16.10
C ILE A 127 -15.48 0.83 -15.16
N GLU A 128 -15.15 -0.38 -15.60
CA GLU A 128 -15.14 -1.58 -14.76
C GLU A 128 -13.96 -1.51 -13.79
N MET A 129 -14.26 -1.37 -12.49
CA MET A 129 -13.25 -1.15 -11.44
C MET A 129 -12.47 -2.42 -11.07
N PHE A 130 -13.08 -3.60 -11.24
CA PHE A 130 -12.48 -4.89 -10.84
C PHE A 130 -12.46 -5.88 -12.02
N PRO A 131 -11.69 -5.58 -13.09
CA PRO A 131 -11.75 -6.31 -14.34
C PRO A 131 -11.12 -7.72 -14.26
N THR A 132 -10.34 -8.02 -13.22
CA THR A 132 -9.63 -9.31 -13.07
C THR A 132 -10.35 -10.25 -12.10
N THR A 133 -9.99 -11.53 -12.11
CA THR A 133 -10.44 -12.51 -11.10
C THR A 133 -9.68 -12.41 -9.79
N HIS A 134 -8.52 -11.75 -9.78
CA HIS A 134 -7.63 -11.69 -8.62
C HIS A 134 -8.22 -10.88 -7.47
N MET A 135 -8.83 -9.72 -7.76
CA MET A 135 -9.47 -8.89 -6.76
C MET A 135 -10.86 -8.50 -7.22
N LYS A 136 -11.84 -8.66 -6.32
CA LYS A 136 -13.20 -8.15 -6.47
C LYS A 136 -13.51 -7.16 -5.36
N PHE A 137 -14.65 -6.49 -5.46
CA PHE A 137 -15.02 -5.48 -4.49
C PHE A 137 -15.28 -6.07 -3.09
N ASP A 138 -16.23 -6.98 -2.97
CA ASP A 138 -16.78 -7.45 -1.69
C ASP A 138 -16.84 -8.97 -1.51
N TYR A 139 -16.41 -9.75 -2.50
CA TYR A 139 -16.34 -11.22 -2.41
C TYR A 139 -14.99 -11.76 -2.90
N ARG A 140 -14.61 -12.96 -2.48
CA ARG A 140 -13.49 -13.69 -3.11
C ARG A 140 -14.01 -14.51 -4.27
N ALA A 141 -13.36 -14.41 -5.44
CA ALA A 141 -13.71 -15.26 -6.57
C ALA A 141 -13.38 -16.73 -6.26
N ASN A 142 -14.15 -17.67 -6.80
CA ASN A 142 -13.81 -19.09 -6.75
C ASN A 142 -12.72 -19.40 -7.79
N SER A 143 -11.47 -19.05 -7.47
CA SER A 143 -10.32 -19.23 -8.37
C SER A 143 -9.05 -19.42 -7.55
N PRO A 144 -8.10 -20.27 -7.99
CA PRO A 144 -6.77 -20.35 -7.37
C PRO A 144 -5.99 -19.03 -7.48
N MET A 145 -6.39 -18.14 -8.38
CA MET A 145 -5.81 -16.81 -8.55
C MET A 145 -6.49 -15.75 -7.68
N ALA A 146 -7.48 -16.09 -6.84
CA ALA A 146 -8.21 -15.11 -6.05
C ALA A 146 -7.40 -14.65 -4.82
N GLY A 147 -7.16 -13.35 -4.73
CA GLY A 147 -6.76 -12.67 -3.50
C GLY A 147 -7.97 -12.23 -2.67
N PRO A 148 -7.74 -11.57 -1.53
CA PRO A 148 -8.82 -10.95 -0.75
C PRO A 148 -9.62 -9.94 -1.59
N SER A 149 -10.86 -9.67 -1.22
CA SER A 149 -11.61 -8.56 -1.85
C SER A 149 -11.09 -7.19 -1.36
N LEU A 150 -11.53 -6.08 -1.97
CA LEU A 150 -11.22 -4.75 -1.44
C LEU A 150 -11.72 -4.58 -0.01
N VAL A 151 -13.00 -4.89 0.21
CA VAL A 151 -13.64 -4.76 1.53
C VAL A 151 -12.93 -5.65 2.56
N GLU A 152 -12.48 -6.83 2.15
CA GLU A 152 -11.71 -7.72 2.99
C GLU A 152 -10.31 -7.20 3.29
N SER A 153 -9.57 -6.70 2.29
CA SER A 153 -8.27 -6.05 2.52
C SER A 153 -8.38 -4.89 3.50
N VAL A 154 -9.38 -4.01 3.35
CA VAL A 154 -9.63 -2.90 4.29
C VAL A 154 -9.86 -3.43 5.72
N LYS A 155 -10.70 -4.47 5.86
CA LYS A 155 -10.95 -5.11 7.16
C LYS A 155 -9.67 -5.68 7.76
N LEU A 156 -8.88 -6.40 6.98
CA LEU A 156 -7.62 -7.01 7.44
C LEU A 156 -6.59 -5.95 7.87
N TYR A 157 -6.47 -4.84 7.14
CA TYR A 157 -5.62 -3.70 7.53
C TYR A 157 -6.02 -3.13 8.89
N LYS A 158 -7.34 -2.96 9.13
CA LYS A 158 -7.86 -2.48 10.42
C LYS A 158 -7.61 -3.49 11.55
N GLN A 159 -7.74 -4.78 11.28
CA GLN A 159 -7.40 -5.84 12.23
C GLN A 159 -5.91 -5.82 12.58
N CYS A 160 -5.02 -5.68 11.58
CA CYS A 160 -3.58 -5.53 11.82
C CYS A 160 -3.29 -4.31 12.70
N LYS A 161 -3.99 -3.18 12.48
CA LYS A 161 -3.87 -1.99 13.33
C LYS A 161 -4.30 -2.27 14.78
N GLU A 162 -5.44 -2.93 14.98
CA GLU A 162 -5.93 -3.29 16.31
C GLU A 162 -4.98 -4.24 17.05
N GLU A 163 -4.45 -5.24 16.34
CA GLU A 163 -3.45 -6.19 16.83
C GLU A 163 -2.16 -5.46 17.22
N PHE A 164 -1.64 -4.60 16.35
CA PHE A 164 -0.45 -3.80 16.63
C PHE A 164 -0.64 -2.87 17.84
N ASP A 165 -1.82 -2.23 17.96
CA ASP A 165 -2.15 -1.40 19.12
C ASP A 165 -2.18 -2.22 20.42
N ALA A 166 -2.62 -3.48 20.36
CA ALA A 166 -2.57 -4.39 21.51
C ALA A 166 -1.13 -4.77 21.87
N ILE A 167 -0.29 -5.12 20.88
CA ILE A 167 1.14 -5.42 21.07
C ILE A 167 1.85 -4.23 21.72
N CYS A 168 1.62 -3.01 21.23
CA CYS A 168 2.24 -1.80 21.78
C CYS A 168 1.84 -1.54 23.23
N ARG A 169 0.54 -1.73 23.57
CA ARG A 169 0.05 -1.55 24.94
C ARG A 169 0.67 -2.55 25.91
N GLU A 170 0.80 -3.80 25.49
CA GLU A 170 1.39 -4.87 26.31
C GLU A 170 2.90 -4.69 26.49
N ALA A 171 3.61 -4.38 25.41
CA ALA A 171 5.06 -4.23 25.43
C ALA A 171 5.52 -3.06 26.31
N ASN A 172 4.74 -1.97 26.35
CA ASN A 172 5.10 -0.72 27.02
C ASN A 172 6.57 -0.31 26.74
N ALA A 173 6.95 -0.44 25.47
CA ALA A 173 8.34 -0.40 25.04
C ALA A 173 9.00 0.96 25.30
N GLN A 174 10.30 0.94 25.56
CA GLN A 174 11.15 2.12 25.70
C GLN A 174 12.40 1.99 24.82
N GLY A 175 13.13 3.09 24.64
CA GLY A 175 14.39 3.11 23.88
C GLY A 175 14.24 2.62 22.44
N ASP A 176 15.19 1.79 21.99
CA ASP A 176 15.26 1.31 20.61
C ASP A 176 14.03 0.53 20.17
N LEU A 177 13.42 -0.25 21.05
CA LEU A 177 12.22 -1.01 20.71
C LEU A 177 11.03 -0.07 20.46
N ALA A 178 10.87 0.97 21.27
CA ALA A 178 9.83 1.99 21.06
C ALA A 178 10.01 2.71 19.73
N TYR A 179 11.25 3.03 19.36
CA TYR A 179 11.56 3.64 18.07
C TYR A 179 11.16 2.71 16.90
N ARG A 180 11.55 1.44 16.94
CA ARG A 180 11.21 0.45 15.88
C ARG A 180 9.71 0.23 15.75
N LEU A 181 8.99 0.11 16.87
CA LEU A 181 7.53 0.03 16.86
C LEU A 181 6.91 1.31 16.29
N ASN A 182 7.46 2.49 16.57
CA ASN A 182 6.96 3.72 15.97
C ASN A 182 7.17 3.77 14.45
N GLU A 183 8.29 3.24 13.93
CA GLU A 183 8.45 3.09 12.47
C GLU A 183 7.34 2.22 11.86
N ASP A 184 7.03 1.08 12.50
CA ASP A 184 5.97 0.18 12.03
C ASP A 184 4.59 0.83 12.11
N LYS A 185 4.31 1.55 13.20
CA LYS A 185 3.08 2.32 13.42
C LYS A 185 2.84 3.29 12.27
N ILE A 186 3.85 4.08 11.89
CA ILE A 186 3.75 5.07 10.83
C ILE A 186 3.31 4.39 9.53
N ARG A 187 3.97 3.30 9.13
CA ARG A 187 3.64 2.59 7.89
C ARG A 187 2.25 1.96 7.95
N LEU A 188 1.94 1.29 9.05
CA LEU A 188 0.67 0.60 9.24
C LEU A 188 -0.51 1.56 9.18
N TYR A 189 -0.49 2.61 10.01
CA TYR A 189 -1.58 3.59 10.10
C TYR A 189 -1.77 4.31 8.76
N TYR A 190 -0.67 4.71 8.12
CA TYR A 190 -0.74 5.34 6.80
C TYR A 190 -1.38 4.41 5.77
N GLY A 191 -1.06 3.12 5.81
CA GLY A 191 -1.70 2.11 4.97
C GLY A 191 -3.21 1.99 5.17
N VAL A 192 -3.68 2.06 6.42
CA VAL A 192 -5.12 2.02 6.75
C VAL A 192 -5.85 3.21 6.14
N GLU A 193 -5.36 4.43 6.40
CA GLU A 193 -5.99 5.67 5.90
C GLU A 193 -6.04 5.71 4.38
N MET A 194 -4.96 5.26 3.74
CA MET A 194 -4.86 5.18 2.29
C MET A 194 -5.92 4.25 1.69
N LEU A 195 -6.16 3.09 2.31
CA LEU A 195 -7.19 2.16 1.86
C LEU A 195 -8.60 2.64 2.17
N ASP A 196 -8.83 3.29 3.31
CA ASP A 196 -10.12 3.90 3.64
C ASP A 196 -10.54 4.93 2.59
N PHE A 197 -9.59 5.78 2.14
CA PHE A 197 -9.83 6.73 1.06
C PHE A 197 -10.14 6.04 -0.28
N ILE A 198 -9.35 5.03 -0.67
CA ILE A 198 -9.58 4.33 -1.94
C ILE A 198 -10.92 3.57 -1.89
N GLU A 199 -11.26 2.92 -0.78
CA GLU A 199 -12.55 2.25 -0.60
C GLU A 199 -13.73 3.24 -0.73
N ALA A 200 -13.63 4.41 -0.08
CA ALA A 200 -14.64 5.45 -0.20
C ALA A 200 -14.83 5.90 -1.67
N LEU A 201 -13.73 6.08 -2.40
CA LEU A 201 -13.75 6.41 -3.84
C LEU A 201 -14.40 5.31 -4.69
N VAL A 202 -14.10 4.04 -4.43
CA VAL A 202 -14.72 2.91 -5.13
C VAL A 202 -16.23 2.87 -4.85
N ARG A 203 -16.63 3.01 -3.58
CA ARG A 203 -18.05 3.05 -3.19
C ARG A 203 -18.79 4.21 -3.85
N PHE A 204 -18.16 5.37 -3.93
CA PHE A 204 -18.69 6.50 -4.69
C PHE A 204 -18.88 6.16 -6.18
N ARG A 205 -17.90 5.53 -6.84
CA ARG A 205 -18.05 5.09 -8.24
C ARG A 205 -19.19 4.09 -8.44
N PHE A 206 -19.39 3.19 -7.48
CA PHE A 206 -20.55 2.28 -7.49
C PHE A 206 -21.87 2.99 -7.29
N ALA A 207 -21.93 3.97 -6.39
CA ALA A 207 -23.11 4.82 -6.23
C ALA A 207 -23.41 5.57 -7.55
N GLN A 208 -22.43 6.23 -8.16
CA GLN A 208 -22.64 6.91 -9.45
C GLN A 208 -23.20 5.99 -10.54
N ARG A 209 -22.74 4.72 -10.60
CA ARG A 209 -23.15 3.78 -11.64
C ARG A 209 -24.51 3.12 -11.37
N TYR A 210 -24.76 2.72 -10.13
CA TYR A 210 -25.88 1.84 -9.80
C TYR A 210 -26.96 2.51 -8.95
N ASN A 211 -26.62 3.56 -8.20
CA ASN A 211 -27.54 4.29 -7.33
C ASN A 211 -27.22 5.81 -7.36
N PRO A 212 -27.45 6.52 -8.48
CA PRO A 212 -26.99 7.89 -8.69
C PRO A 212 -27.46 8.88 -7.61
N ASP A 213 -28.64 8.65 -7.04
CA ASP A 213 -29.21 9.47 -5.96
C ASP A 213 -28.37 9.41 -4.67
N LEU A 214 -27.63 8.32 -4.45
CA LEU A 214 -26.72 8.15 -3.32
C LEU A 214 -25.30 8.67 -3.61
N ALA A 215 -24.98 9.03 -4.85
CA ALA A 215 -23.64 9.45 -5.23
C ALA A 215 -23.18 10.72 -4.50
N PRO A 216 -23.99 11.78 -4.32
CA PRO A 216 -23.59 12.94 -3.52
C PRO A 216 -23.25 12.56 -2.07
N LEU A 217 -24.11 11.77 -1.42
CA LEU A 217 -23.87 11.30 -0.05
C LEU A 217 -22.63 10.42 0.06
N ALA A 218 -22.37 9.55 -0.92
CA ALA A 218 -21.16 8.75 -0.95
C ALA A 218 -19.90 9.62 -1.14
N PHE A 219 -20.02 10.73 -1.88
CA PHE A 219 -18.92 11.65 -2.10
C PHE A 219 -18.55 12.46 -0.85
N GLU A 220 -19.50 12.78 0.03
CA GLU A 220 -19.21 13.40 1.34
C GLU A 220 -18.12 12.64 2.12
N LYS A 221 -18.18 11.30 2.09
CA LYS A 221 -17.17 10.45 2.73
C LYS A 221 -15.80 10.55 2.05
N VAL A 222 -15.78 10.63 0.71
CA VAL A 222 -14.55 10.85 -0.06
C VAL A 222 -13.94 12.22 0.28
N MET A 223 -14.78 13.26 0.38
CA MET A 223 -14.38 14.61 0.74
C MET A 223 -13.76 14.66 2.14
N ALA A 224 -14.42 14.06 3.14
CA ALA A 224 -13.90 14.03 4.51
C ALA A 224 -12.49 13.42 4.59
N PHE A 225 -12.23 12.30 3.91
CA PHE A 225 -10.88 11.73 3.83
C PHE A 225 -9.92 12.62 3.04
N GLY A 226 -10.34 13.11 1.87
CA GLY A 226 -9.51 13.96 1.02
C GLY A 226 -9.02 15.23 1.71
N GLU A 227 -9.87 15.87 2.52
CA GLU A 227 -9.51 17.06 3.30
C GLU A 227 -8.43 16.80 4.36
N VAL A 228 -8.50 15.65 5.05
CA VAL A 228 -7.47 15.24 6.02
C VAL A 228 -6.18 14.93 5.28
N MET A 229 -6.25 14.10 4.25
CA MET A 229 -5.08 13.65 3.49
C MET A 229 -4.36 14.78 2.72
N GLN A 230 -5.07 15.87 2.39
CA GLN A 230 -4.48 17.06 1.78
C GLN A 230 -3.65 17.89 2.78
N LYS A 231 -3.86 17.72 4.08
CA LYS A 231 -3.17 18.45 5.16
C LYS A 231 -2.04 17.64 5.79
N GLU A 232 -2.06 16.32 5.63
CA GLU A 232 -1.15 15.41 6.32
C GLU A 232 -0.07 14.84 5.40
N ASN A 233 1.11 14.61 5.97
CA ASN A 233 2.25 13.99 5.29
C ASN A 233 3.12 13.10 6.19
N TRP A 234 2.73 12.87 7.44
CA TRP A 234 3.52 12.13 8.43
C TRP A 234 3.83 10.70 7.97
N GLY A 235 2.89 10.04 7.28
CA GLY A 235 3.09 8.73 6.64
C GLY A 235 4.17 8.68 5.54
N LEU A 236 4.62 9.84 5.05
CA LEU A 236 5.64 9.97 4.00
C LEU A 236 7.04 10.31 4.56
N THR A 237 7.22 10.36 5.89
CA THR A 237 8.54 10.56 6.48
C THR A 237 9.53 9.52 5.94
N GLY A 238 10.70 9.97 5.47
CA GLY A 238 11.73 9.09 4.89
C GLY A 238 11.48 8.62 3.46
N TYR A 239 10.35 9.00 2.85
CA TYR A 239 10.08 8.77 1.44
C TYR A 239 10.67 9.91 0.61
N GLU A 240 11.83 9.64 0.00
CA GLU A 240 12.52 10.57 -0.90
C GLU A 240 12.65 9.93 -2.28
N THR A 241 12.21 10.62 -3.32
CA THR A 241 12.45 10.17 -4.70
C THR A 241 12.95 11.31 -5.55
N ASN A 242 13.96 11.03 -6.39
CA ASN A 242 14.50 12.01 -7.33
C ASN A 242 13.52 12.37 -8.46
N ARG A 243 12.33 11.73 -8.51
CA ARG A 243 11.34 11.88 -9.58
C ARG A 243 10.07 12.59 -9.14
N THR A 244 9.70 12.51 -7.86
CA THR A 244 8.44 13.06 -7.35
C THR A 244 8.56 13.38 -5.86
N ASN A 245 8.37 14.65 -5.51
CA ASN A 245 8.18 15.08 -4.12
C ASN A 245 6.69 15.01 -3.81
N LEU A 246 6.27 13.95 -3.13
CA LEU A 246 4.90 13.82 -2.62
C LEU A 246 4.81 14.65 -1.33
N LEU A 247 4.07 15.76 -1.38
CA LEU A 247 3.96 16.72 -0.28
C LEU A 247 2.87 16.35 0.72
N THR A 248 1.88 15.58 0.27
CA THR A 248 0.68 15.23 1.04
C THR A 248 0.29 13.77 0.83
N HIS A 249 -0.45 13.21 1.77
CA HIS A 249 -1.03 11.88 1.61
C HIS A 249 -1.94 11.79 0.39
N LEU A 250 -2.69 12.86 0.09
CA LEU A 250 -3.56 12.89 -1.08
C LEU A 250 -2.77 12.79 -2.39
N GLU A 251 -1.64 13.48 -2.52
CA GLU A 251 -0.74 13.31 -3.68
C GLU A 251 -0.25 11.87 -3.80
N ALA A 252 0.12 11.27 -2.66
CA ALA A 252 0.61 9.90 -2.59
C ALA A 252 -0.44 8.83 -2.93
N THR A 253 -1.72 9.19 -3.06
CA THR A 253 -2.76 8.29 -3.60
C THR A 253 -2.63 8.07 -5.10
N TRP A 254 -1.97 9.00 -5.82
CA TRP A 254 -2.04 9.14 -7.29
C TRP A 254 -3.45 9.47 -7.84
N LEU A 255 -4.39 9.83 -6.96
CA LEU A 255 -5.79 10.12 -7.27
C LEU A 255 -6.18 11.58 -6.97
N GLN A 256 -5.24 12.45 -6.59
CA GLN A 256 -5.49 13.87 -6.31
C GLN A 256 -6.25 14.57 -7.46
N ASN A 257 -5.82 14.38 -8.71
CA ASN A 257 -6.51 14.97 -9.86
C ASN A 257 -7.94 14.45 -10.03
N CYS A 258 -8.18 13.17 -9.69
CA CYS A 258 -9.53 12.63 -9.67
C CYS A 258 -10.36 13.30 -8.57
N TYR A 259 -9.80 13.39 -7.37
CA TYR A 259 -10.44 14.04 -6.23
C TYR A 259 -10.83 15.49 -6.54
N ILE A 260 -9.88 16.30 -7.05
CA ILE A 260 -10.11 17.69 -7.42
C ILE A 260 -11.23 17.82 -8.45
N ARG A 261 -11.24 16.98 -9.48
CA ARG A 261 -12.29 16.99 -10.50
C ARG A 261 -13.65 16.68 -9.89
N LEU A 262 -13.74 15.69 -9.01
CA LEU A 262 -14.99 15.34 -8.34
C LEU A 262 -15.44 16.45 -7.38
N LEU A 263 -14.50 17.10 -6.68
CA LEU A 263 -14.78 18.24 -5.82
C LEU A 263 -15.41 19.39 -6.62
N LYS A 264 -14.87 19.73 -7.80
CA LYS A 264 -15.48 20.72 -8.72
C LYS A 264 -16.92 20.38 -9.11
N THR A 265 -17.23 19.09 -9.25
CA THR A 265 -18.55 18.63 -9.71
C THR A 265 -19.57 18.59 -8.58
N TYR A 266 -19.19 18.11 -7.39
CA TYR A 266 -20.12 17.84 -6.30
C TYR A 266 -20.12 18.93 -5.20
N HIS A 267 -19.00 19.64 -5.03
CA HIS A 267 -18.82 20.70 -4.03
C HIS A 267 -17.96 21.86 -4.57
N PRO A 268 -18.40 22.57 -5.63
CA PRO A 268 -17.65 23.68 -6.21
C PRO A 268 -17.29 24.77 -5.18
N GLU A 269 -18.09 24.96 -4.15
CA GLU A 269 -17.85 25.89 -3.03
C GLU A 269 -16.60 25.56 -2.20
N ASN A 270 -16.14 24.30 -2.23
CA ASN A 270 -14.97 23.83 -1.48
C ASN A 270 -13.68 23.90 -2.31
N MET A 271 -13.74 24.37 -3.55
CA MET A 271 -12.58 24.54 -4.43
C MET A 271 -11.60 25.61 -3.96
N ASP A 272 -12.11 26.75 -3.48
CA ASP A 272 -11.29 27.89 -3.06
C ASP A 272 -10.53 27.64 -1.74
N LYS A 273 -10.99 26.67 -0.93
CA LYS A 273 -10.36 26.34 0.36
C LYS A 273 -9.19 25.35 0.22
N ASN A 274 -9.16 24.56 -0.86
CA ASN A 274 -8.31 23.37 -0.94
C ASN A 274 -7.26 23.42 -2.05
N ILE A 275 -7.17 24.48 -2.87
CA ILE A 275 -6.20 24.53 -3.98
C ILE A 275 -5.58 25.93 -4.14
N ARG A 276 -4.41 26.13 -3.54
CA ARG A 276 -3.38 27.03 -4.08
C ARG A 276 -2.07 26.25 -4.16
N GLN A 277 -1.95 25.41 -5.20
CA GLN A 277 -0.68 25.09 -5.90
C GLN A 277 -0.82 24.03 -7.01
N ALA A 278 -1.94 23.30 -7.13
CA ALA A 278 -2.08 22.24 -8.15
C ALA A 278 -2.81 22.65 -9.44
N ALA A 279 -3.38 23.86 -9.53
CA ALA A 279 -4.19 24.28 -10.68
C ALA A 279 -3.40 24.94 -11.83
N ASP A 280 -2.18 25.44 -11.58
CA ASP A 280 -1.42 26.24 -12.55
C ASP A 280 -0.35 25.45 -13.35
N LEU A 281 -0.33 24.11 -13.25
CA LEU A 281 0.63 23.25 -13.97
C LEU A 281 -0.01 22.32 -15.02
N ILE A 282 -1.28 22.53 -15.37
CA ILE A 282 -1.97 21.73 -16.38
C ILE A 282 -2.72 22.66 -17.35
N LEU A 283 -1.94 23.35 -18.18
CA LEU A 283 -2.28 23.66 -19.58
C LEU A 283 -1.17 23.08 -20.46
#